data_AF-A0A668ALI2-F1
#
_entry.id   AF-A0A668ALI2-F1
#
_cell.length_a   1.000
_cell.length_b   1.000
_cell.length_c   1.000
_cell.angle_alpha   90.00
_cell.angle_beta   90.00
_cell.angle_gamma   90.00
#
_symmetry.space_group_name_H-M   'P 1'
#
loop_
_entity.id
_entity.type
_entity.pdbx_description
1 polymer ?
#
loop_
_entity_poly.entity_id
_entity_poly.type
_entity_poly.pdbx_seq_one_letter_code
_entity_poly.pdbx_strand_id
1 'polypeptide(L)'
;MYIDMNTWSLFYLGSAFNASLPWATCNNTWNTGNWTHETVTKSSVSEFWERRVLGMSAGLEEVGKVRWELVLCLLASWIGLYFCIWKGIRTTGKVVYFTALFPYVMLAILLVRGLTLPGAWQGLVFYLYPDPSRLLDLQVWMAACSQVLFSYGLAAGALTVMGSYNKTSNNIYKDSLWLCALNSGTSFVAGFAVFSALGFIAHQQGVPIDMVTESGPGLAFIAYPQAAAMMPLSQLWAVCFFIMLILLAVDTLVSLETITSTVIDMFPHQMRRPWRRELFLLFFCFSVFLIQLPLTTEGGIYQFQLIDYYGANGACLLFLCLAECVAVSWAFGADRMCDAIEEMVGQRPCLLFKLCWRYISPLICLVCFICSFLDYQPLTSKWGYVYPAWAYGLGWAMALSSIVVVPICGVCKVCVTEGSLRQRLSVLWCPAVDPVSENQRQTETSIVSSKYLTDQPLVPMLLNH
;
A
#
# COMPACT_ATOMS: atom_id res chain seq x y z
N MET A 1 1.58 6.23 7.62
CA MET A 1 2.64 5.22 7.41
C MET A 1 3.57 5.56 6.24
N TYR A 2 3.14 5.44 4.97
CA TYR A 2 4.03 5.67 3.83
C TYR A 2 4.59 7.10 3.73
N ILE A 3 3.83 8.11 4.18
CA ILE A 3 4.32 9.50 4.23
C ILE A 3 5.37 9.69 5.32
N ASP A 4 5.25 8.98 6.44
CA ASP A 4 6.24 8.99 7.51
C ASP A 4 7.54 8.32 7.05
N MET A 5 7.46 7.21 6.30
CA MET A 5 8.60 6.62 5.59
C MET A 5 9.29 7.64 4.66
N ASN A 6 8.50 8.40 3.90
CA ASN A 6 9.03 9.43 2.99
C ASN A 6 9.70 10.57 3.77
N THR A 7 9.09 10.99 4.88
CA THR A 7 9.63 12.01 5.79
C THR A 7 11.00 11.62 6.31
N TRP A 8 11.15 10.39 6.82
CA TRP A 8 12.43 9.86 7.26
C TRP A 8 13.42 9.72 6.11
N SER A 9 12.96 9.28 4.93
CA SER A 9 13.82 9.16 3.74
C SER A 9 14.37 10.51 3.27
N LEU A 10 13.57 11.58 3.30
CA LEU A 10 14.02 12.94 3.00
C LEU A 10 15.06 13.44 4.01
N PHE A 11 14.87 13.13 5.29
CA PHE A 11 15.83 13.48 6.33
C PHE A 11 17.20 12.81 6.08
N TYR A 12 17.18 11.50 5.81
CA TYR A 12 18.39 10.74 5.49
C TYR A 12 19.02 11.18 4.17
N LEU A 13 18.24 11.50 3.15
CA LEU A 13 18.74 12.02 1.88
C LEU A 13 19.47 13.34 2.08
N GLY A 14 18.91 14.28 2.84
CA GLY A 14 19.58 15.53 3.19
C GLY A 14 20.89 15.29 3.95
N SER A 15 20.88 14.32 4.87
CA SER A 15 22.05 13.91 5.65
C SER A 15 23.13 13.20 4.83
N ALA A 16 22.77 12.56 3.71
CA ALA A 16 23.68 11.81 2.84
C ALA A 16 24.59 12.72 1.99
N PHE A 17 24.25 14.01 1.85
CA PHE A 17 25.06 15.00 1.13
C PHE A 17 26.24 15.56 1.95
N ASN A 18 26.40 15.13 3.21
CA ASN A 18 27.57 15.49 4.00
C ASN A 18 28.85 14.82 3.47
N ALA A 19 30.00 15.48 3.70
CA ALA A 19 31.32 14.97 3.27
C ALA A 19 31.63 13.58 3.82
N SER A 20 31.10 13.23 4.99
CA SER A 20 31.05 11.87 5.52
C SER A 20 29.62 11.57 5.99
N LEU A 21 29.19 10.31 5.87
CA LEU A 21 27.87 9.91 6.34
C LEU A 21 27.79 10.04 7.86
N PRO A 22 26.81 10.77 8.43
CA PRO A 22 26.76 11.05 9.86
C PRO A 22 26.54 9.80 10.71
N TRP A 23 25.94 8.76 10.14
CA TRP A 23 25.76 7.45 10.79
C TRP A 23 26.97 6.51 10.65
N ALA A 24 28.02 6.89 9.92
CA ALA A 24 29.21 6.03 9.73
C ALA A 24 30.19 6.09 10.91
N THR A 25 30.07 7.07 11.80
CA THR A 25 30.96 7.25 12.96
C THR A 25 30.15 7.41 14.24
N CYS A 26 30.74 7.11 15.40
CA CYS A 26 30.14 7.43 16.71
C CYS A 26 30.81 8.62 17.41
N ASN A 27 31.38 9.58 16.66
CA ASN A 27 31.95 10.81 17.23
C ASN A 27 31.02 12.00 17.03
N ASN A 28 29.74 11.84 17.35
CA ASN A 28 28.73 12.89 17.24
C ASN A 28 28.09 13.19 18.59
N THR A 29 27.45 14.36 18.69
CA THR A 29 26.81 14.83 19.92
C THR A 29 25.67 13.96 20.43
N TRP A 30 25.11 13.10 19.57
CA TRP A 30 24.02 12.18 19.92
C TRP A 30 24.51 10.78 20.33
N ASN A 31 25.79 10.47 20.16
CA ASN A 31 26.32 9.14 20.48
C ASN A 31 26.54 8.96 21.99
N THR A 32 26.41 7.73 22.50
CA THR A 32 26.69 7.44 23.92
C THR A 32 28.05 6.80 24.18
N GLY A 33 28.73 7.29 25.23
CA GLY A 33 29.98 6.73 25.76
C GLY A 33 31.26 7.38 25.23
N ASN A 34 32.24 7.59 26.12
CA ASN A 34 33.64 7.76 25.73
C ASN A 34 34.18 6.38 25.34
N TRP A 35 34.84 6.30 24.19
CA TRP A 35 35.34 5.10 23.49
C TRP A 35 36.38 4.24 24.25
N THR A 36 36.51 4.36 25.56
CA THR A 36 37.60 3.75 26.34
C THR A 36 37.25 2.44 27.04
N HIS A 37 36.02 1.91 26.93
CA HIS A 37 35.70 0.56 27.42
C HIS A 37 34.82 -0.23 26.46
N GLU A 38 35.22 -1.49 26.25
CA GLU A 38 34.79 -2.50 25.26
C GLU A 38 33.33 -2.98 25.34
N THR A 39 32.37 -2.11 25.66
CA THR A 39 30.94 -2.46 25.64
C THR A 39 30.15 -1.43 24.86
N VAL A 40 30.38 -1.37 23.54
CA VAL A 40 29.48 -0.68 22.61
C VAL A 40 28.25 -1.57 22.44
N THR A 41 27.18 -1.28 23.19
CA THR A 41 25.94 -2.07 23.16
C THR A 41 25.03 -1.78 21.97
N LYS A 42 25.27 -0.70 21.19
CA LYS A 42 24.46 -0.32 20.01
C LYS A 42 25.34 0.27 18.89
N SER A 43 24.97 0.02 17.62
CA SER A 43 25.71 0.53 16.45
C SER A 43 25.53 2.04 16.23
N SER A 44 26.51 2.70 15.60
CA SER A 44 26.45 4.13 15.23
C SER A 44 25.18 4.51 14.48
N VAL A 45 24.73 3.62 13.59
CA VAL A 45 23.56 3.78 12.74
C VAL A 45 22.28 3.67 13.56
N SER A 46 22.23 2.74 14.52
CA SER A 46 21.11 2.61 15.45
C SER A 46 20.98 3.87 16.31
N GLU A 47 22.09 4.41 16.82
CA GLU A 47 22.06 5.65 17.59
C GLU A 47 21.68 6.87 16.75
N PHE A 48 22.11 6.94 15.49
CA PHE A 48 21.67 7.97 14.57
C PHE A 48 20.14 7.93 14.38
N TRP A 49 19.58 6.74 14.14
CA TRP A 49 18.13 6.56 14.00
C TRP A 49 17.38 6.94 15.29
N GLU A 50 17.72 6.31 16.40
CA GLU A 50 16.97 6.43 17.65
C GLU A 50 17.13 7.82 18.29
N ARG A 51 18.33 8.40 18.29
CA ARG A 51 18.64 9.63 19.04
C ARG A 51 18.70 10.88 18.18
N ARG A 52 19.26 10.81 16.96
CA ARG A 52 19.41 11.99 16.10
C ARG A 52 18.20 12.23 15.21
N VAL A 53 17.67 11.20 14.55
CA VAL A 53 16.51 11.34 13.67
C VAL A 53 15.25 11.45 14.52
N LEU A 54 14.93 10.39 15.26
CA LEU A 54 13.70 10.31 16.04
C LEU A 54 13.78 11.11 17.34
N GLY A 55 14.91 11.03 18.06
CA GLY A 55 15.03 11.60 19.40
C GLY A 55 14.11 10.89 20.39
N MET A 56 14.06 9.56 20.36
CA MET A 56 13.04 8.76 21.02
C MET A 56 12.88 9.06 22.51
N SER A 57 11.62 9.21 22.93
CA SER A 57 11.23 9.26 24.34
C SER A 57 11.17 7.88 24.98
N ALA A 58 10.88 7.83 26.29
CA ALA A 58 10.78 6.57 27.02
C ALA A 58 9.54 5.73 26.65
N GLY A 59 8.48 6.35 26.13
CA GLY A 59 7.21 5.67 25.87
C GLY A 59 6.15 6.55 25.19
N LEU A 60 4.97 5.98 24.97
CA LEU A 60 3.85 6.64 24.29
C LEU A 60 3.25 7.78 25.13
N GLU A 61 3.30 7.66 26.46
CA GLU A 61 2.81 8.65 27.41
C GLU A 61 3.69 9.91 27.42
N GLU A 62 4.96 9.76 27.05
CA GLU A 62 5.92 10.85 26.95
C GLU A 62 6.08 11.27 25.48
N VAL A 63 5.15 12.10 25.00
CA VAL A 63 5.18 12.59 23.61
C VAL A 63 6.47 13.38 23.32
N GLY A 64 7.01 14.08 24.32
CA GLY A 64 8.25 14.85 24.21
C GLY A 64 8.12 16.05 23.27
N LYS A 65 9.25 16.49 22.71
CA LYS A 65 9.31 17.67 21.83
C LYS A 65 8.99 17.32 20.37
N VAL A 66 8.54 18.32 19.61
CA VAL A 66 8.37 18.19 18.16
C VAL A 66 9.75 18.27 17.49
N ARG A 67 10.08 17.29 16.64
CA ARG A 67 11.30 17.29 15.82
C ARG A 67 11.07 18.18 14.60
N TRP A 68 11.40 19.46 14.70
CA TRP A 68 11.09 20.45 13.66
C TRP A 68 11.67 20.10 12.28
N GLU A 69 12.83 19.44 12.21
CA GLU A 69 13.42 18.98 10.95
C GLU A 69 12.52 17.93 10.27
N LEU A 70 11.93 17.01 11.05
CA LEU A 70 10.96 16.04 10.54
C LEU A 70 9.66 16.73 10.11
N VAL A 71 9.23 17.79 10.80
CA VAL A 71 8.07 18.60 10.35
C VAL A 71 8.32 19.23 8.98
N LEU A 72 9.53 19.74 8.73
CA LEU A 72 9.89 20.29 7.42
C LEU A 72 9.94 19.20 6.33
N CYS A 73 10.52 18.04 6.64
CA CYS A 73 10.50 16.89 5.72
C CYS A 73 9.07 16.43 5.43
N LEU A 74 8.21 16.36 6.45
CA LEU A 74 6.81 15.98 6.33
C LEU A 74 6.03 16.99 5.47
N LEU A 75 6.23 18.28 5.71
CA LEU A 75 5.65 19.35 4.90
C LEU A 75 6.10 19.25 3.43
N ALA A 76 7.39 19.01 3.20
CA ALA A 76 7.94 18.83 1.86
C ALA A 76 7.33 17.60 1.16
N SER A 77 7.16 16.48 1.86
CA SER A 77 6.48 15.28 1.31
C SER A 77 5.04 15.59 0.89
N TRP A 78 4.26 16.28 1.74
CA TRP A 78 2.87 16.64 1.41
C TRP A 78 2.75 17.64 0.27
N ILE A 79 3.64 18.63 0.22
CA ILE A 79 3.70 19.60 -0.90
C ILE A 79 4.02 18.87 -2.21
N GLY A 80 5.02 17.99 -2.20
CA GLY A 80 5.39 17.18 -3.37
C GLY A 80 4.21 16.34 -3.86
N LEU A 81 3.55 15.61 -2.97
CA LEU A 81 2.41 14.76 -3.32
C LEU A 81 1.23 15.56 -3.86
N TYR A 82 0.92 16.70 -3.25
CA TYR A 82 -0.14 17.59 -3.73
C TYR A 82 0.10 17.98 -5.20
N PHE A 83 1.30 18.45 -5.55
CA PHE A 83 1.61 18.86 -6.92
C PHE A 83 1.68 17.69 -7.92
N CYS A 84 2.01 16.47 -7.47
CA CYS A 84 1.96 15.29 -8.33
C CYS A 84 0.52 14.95 -8.76
N ILE A 85 -0.47 15.12 -7.86
CA ILE A 85 -1.87 14.68 -8.07
C ILE A 85 -2.85 15.81 -8.38
N TRP A 86 -2.50 17.08 -8.19
CA TRP A 86 -3.44 18.21 -8.28
C TRP A 86 -4.23 18.32 -9.60
N LYS A 87 -3.76 17.76 -10.73
CA LYS A 87 -4.50 17.69 -12.00
C LYS A 87 -4.99 16.28 -12.38
N GLY A 88 -4.86 15.33 -11.46
CA GLY A 88 -5.40 13.97 -11.52
C GLY A 88 -4.60 13.06 -12.40
N ILE A 89 -5.23 11.97 -12.85
CA ILE A 89 -4.59 10.96 -13.69
C ILE A 89 -3.79 11.51 -14.88
N ARG A 90 -4.10 12.71 -15.39
CA ARG A 90 -3.33 13.35 -16.47
C ARG A 90 -1.91 13.75 -16.05
N THR A 91 -1.72 14.26 -14.84
CA THR A 91 -0.38 14.54 -14.28
C THR A 91 0.18 13.32 -13.59
N THR A 92 -0.64 12.63 -12.80
CA THR A 92 -0.23 11.41 -12.08
C THR A 92 0.32 10.37 -13.05
N GLY A 93 -0.38 10.11 -14.17
CA GLY A 93 0.08 9.15 -15.18
C GLY A 93 1.44 9.51 -15.80
N LYS A 94 1.77 10.81 -15.92
CA LYS A 94 3.09 11.26 -16.39
C LYS A 94 4.18 11.09 -15.34
N VAL A 95 3.88 11.46 -14.09
CA VAL A 95 4.80 11.34 -12.95
C VAL A 95 5.15 9.87 -12.72
N VAL A 96 4.16 8.97 -12.82
CA VAL A 96 4.32 7.53 -12.59
C VAL A 96 5.31 6.88 -13.56
N TYR A 97 5.50 7.37 -14.79
CA TYR A 97 6.55 6.83 -15.67
C TYR A 97 7.94 6.97 -15.07
N PHE A 98 8.21 8.06 -14.35
CA PHE A 98 9.48 8.21 -13.65
C PHE A 98 9.46 7.47 -12.31
N THR A 99 8.45 7.71 -11.48
CA THR A 99 8.41 7.19 -10.10
C THR A 99 8.26 5.68 -10.02
N ALA A 100 7.62 5.04 -11.00
CA ALA A 100 7.51 3.58 -11.05
C ALA A 100 8.72 2.91 -11.70
N LEU A 101 9.32 3.48 -12.76
CA LEU A 101 10.45 2.83 -13.46
C LEU A 101 11.79 3.02 -12.77
N PHE A 102 12.02 4.19 -12.16
CA PHE A 102 13.31 4.49 -11.54
C PHE A 102 13.67 3.54 -10.38
N PRO A 103 12.73 3.14 -9.49
CA PRO A 103 13.00 2.10 -8.50
C PRO A 103 13.49 0.79 -9.10
N TYR A 104 13.04 0.37 -10.29
CA TYR A 104 13.58 -0.84 -10.96
C TYR A 104 15.02 -0.66 -11.41
N VAL A 105 15.36 0.52 -11.96
CA VAL A 105 16.73 0.85 -12.32
C VAL A 105 17.62 0.80 -11.07
N MET A 106 17.15 1.39 -9.97
CA MET A 106 17.89 1.37 -8.72
C MET A 106 18.01 -0.03 -8.14
N LEU A 107 16.93 -0.81 -8.17
CA LEU A 107 16.90 -2.18 -7.71
C LEU A 107 17.90 -3.04 -8.48
N ALA A 108 18.00 -2.86 -9.80
CA ALA A 108 18.99 -3.57 -10.62
C ALA A 108 20.42 -3.19 -10.22
N ILE A 109 20.70 -1.91 -10.00
CA ILE A 109 22.01 -1.43 -9.54
C ILE A 109 22.37 -2.01 -8.17
N LEU A 110 21.44 -1.93 -7.21
CA LEU A 110 21.62 -2.45 -5.85
C LEU A 110 21.73 -3.98 -5.83
N LEU A 111 21.02 -4.68 -6.71
CA LEU A 111 21.12 -6.13 -6.87
C LEU A 111 22.51 -6.53 -7.38
N VAL A 112 22.96 -5.94 -8.49
CA VAL A 112 24.30 -6.21 -9.03
C VAL A 112 25.35 -5.89 -7.98
N ARG A 113 25.24 -4.75 -7.31
CA ARG A 113 26.17 -4.39 -6.24
C ARG A 113 26.13 -5.40 -5.09
N GLY A 114 24.95 -5.69 -4.55
CA GLY A 114 24.75 -6.60 -3.43
C GLY A 114 25.33 -7.98 -3.71
N LEU A 115 25.09 -8.54 -4.89
CA LEU A 115 25.62 -9.85 -5.30
C LEU A 115 27.15 -9.87 -5.46
N THR A 116 27.79 -8.73 -5.73
CA THR A 116 29.25 -8.62 -5.81
C THR A 116 29.95 -8.39 -4.46
N LEU A 117 29.20 -8.20 -3.38
CA LEU A 117 29.76 -7.98 -2.05
C LEU A 117 30.25 -9.29 -1.42
N PRO A 118 31.34 -9.26 -0.63
CA PRO A 118 31.79 -10.43 0.11
C PRO A 118 30.71 -10.82 1.15
N GLY A 119 30.45 -12.12 1.30
CA GLY A 119 29.40 -12.60 2.21
C GLY A 119 27.98 -12.60 1.65
N ALA A 120 27.74 -12.07 0.44
CA ALA A 120 26.42 -12.05 -0.19
C ALA A 120 25.77 -13.45 -0.24
N TRP A 121 26.57 -14.49 -0.50
CA TRP A 121 26.10 -15.88 -0.53
C TRP A 121 25.48 -16.34 0.79
N GLN A 122 26.02 -15.93 1.94
CA GLN A 122 25.46 -16.28 3.26
C GLN A 122 24.03 -15.74 3.40
N GLY A 123 23.81 -14.52 2.90
CA GLY A 123 22.49 -13.92 2.86
C GLY A 123 21.51 -14.60 1.93
N LEU A 124 21.96 -15.00 0.73
CA LEU A 124 21.11 -15.72 -0.22
C LEU A 124 20.70 -17.10 0.29
N VAL A 125 21.62 -17.80 0.97
CA VAL A 125 21.30 -19.06 1.64
C VAL A 125 20.24 -18.80 2.71
N PHE A 126 20.41 -17.81 3.57
CA PHE A 126 19.40 -17.49 4.58
C PHE A 126 18.03 -17.13 3.97
N TYR A 127 18.02 -16.44 2.83
CA TYR A 127 16.77 -16.07 2.15
C TYR A 127 16.02 -17.27 1.56
N LEU A 128 16.74 -18.20 0.92
CA LEU A 128 16.12 -19.22 0.06
C LEU A 128 16.18 -20.63 0.61
N TYR A 129 16.95 -20.88 1.68
CA TYR A 129 17.08 -22.22 2.23
C TYR A 129 15.71 -22.70 2.74
N PRO A 130 15.14 -23.75 2.14
CA PRO A 130 13.78 -24.16 2.45
C PRO A 130 13.74 -24.90 3.79
N ASP A 131 12.80 -24.53 4.64
CA ASP A 131 12.43 -25.29 5.83
C ASP A 131 10.97 -25.77 5.73
N PRO A 132 10.74 -27.01 5.24
CA PRO A 132 9.39 -27.55 5.07
C PRO A 132 8.60 -27.66 6.37
N SER A 133 9.28 -27.71 7.53
CA SER A 133 8.60 -27.80 8.83
C SER A 133 7.75 -26.55 9.11
N ARG A 134 8.15 -25.39 8.57
CA ARG A 134 7.43 -24.12 8.68
C ARG A 134 6.08 -24.14 7.96
N LEU A 135 5.84 -25.05 7.02
CA LEU A 135 4.53 -25.18 6.36
C LEU A 135 3.44 -25.73 7.27
N LEU A 136 3.81 -26.38 8.38
CA LEU A 136 2.89 -26.85 9.42
C LEU A 136 2.46 -25.72 10.36
N ASP A 137 3.17 -24.59 10.35
CA ASP A 137 2.86 -23.42 11.17
C ASP A 137 1.78 -22.57 10.49
N LEU A 138 0.60 -22.52 11.10
CA LEU A 138 -0.53 -21.73 10.60
C LEU A 138 -0.19 -20.23 10.49
N GLN A 139 0.70 -19.71 11.34
CA GLN A 139 1.15 -18.32 11.30
C GLN A 139 1.82 -17.97 9.98
N VAL A 140 2.55 -18.92 9.38
CA VAL A 140 3.22 -18.71 8.09
C VAL A 140 2.21 -18.48 6.98
N TRP A 141 1.09 -19.21 7.00
CA TRP A 141 0.00 -19.02 6.05
C TRP A 141 -0.75 -17.70 6.27
N MET A 142 -1.01 -17.33 7.52
CA MET A 142 -1.64 -16.03 7.84
C MET A 142 -0.76 -14.84 7.43
N ALA A 143 0.55 -14.94 7.64
CA ALA A 143 1.51 -13.95 7.19
C ALA A 143 1.52 -13.86 5.65
N ALA A 144 1.53 -15.00 4.95
CA ALA A 144 1.48 -15.04 3.49
C ALA A 144 0.19 -14.42 2.93
N CYS A 145 -0.98 -14.76 3.49
CA CYS A 145 -2.26 -14.17 3.08
C CYS A 145 -2.30 -12.66 3.32
N SER A 146 -1.89 -12.21 4.50
CA SER A 146 -1.84 -10.78 4.81
C SER A 146 -0.88 -10.05 3.87
N GLN A 147 0.33 -10.60 3.65
CA GLN A 147 1.33 -10.04 2.73
C GLN A 147 0.77 -9.89 1.31
N VAL A 148 0.06 -10.89 0.78
CA VAL A 148 -0.58 -10.78 -0.55
C VAL A 148 -1.63 -9.66 -0.56
N LEU A 149 -2.54 -9.61 0.41
CA LEU A 149 -3.58 -8.57 0.45
C LEU A 149 -2.99 -7.16 0.52
N PHE A 150 -1.99 -6.93 1.38
CA PHE A 150 -1.31 -5.64 1.49
C PHE A 150 -0.49 -5.29 0.25
N SER A 151 0.26 -6.25 -0.29
CA SER A 151 1.15 -6.01 -1.43
C SER A 151 0.41 -5.56 -2.67
N TYR A 152 -0.83 -6.04 -2.87
CA TYR A 152 -1.69 -5.64 -3.98
C TYR A 152 -2.65 -4.49 -3.63
N GLY A 153 -2.73 -4.07 -2.36
CA GLY A 153 -3.71 -3.09 -1.90
C GLY A 153 -5.16 -3.52 -2.13
N LEU A 154 -5.46 -4.83 -1.98
CA LEU A 154 -6.79 -5.38 -2.20
C LEU A 154 -7.79 -4.83 -1.18
N ALA A 155 -9.05 -4.68 -1.58
CA ALA A 155 -10.14 -4.12 -0.78
C ALA A 155 -9.94 -2.67 -0.26
N ALA A 156 -8.89 -1.97 -0.72
CA ALA A 156 -8.66 -0.55 -0.41
C ALA A 156 -9.32 0.40 -1.42
N GLY A 157 -10.02 -0.13 -2.44
CA GLY A 157 -10.66 0.65 -3.51
C GLY A 157 -9.72 1.19 -4.61
N ALA A 158 -8.41 1.13 -4.40
CA ALA A 158 -7.40 1.64 -5.33
C ALA A 158 -7.51 1.04 -6.73
N LEU A 159 -7.54 -0.29 -6.84
CA LEU A 159 -7.67 -0.97 -8.13
C LEU A 159 -9.03 -0.71 -8.80
N THR A 160 -10.10 -0.54 -8.01
CA THR A 160 -11.42 -0.20 -8.51
C THR A 160 -11.43 1.19 -9.16
N VAL A 161 -10.86 2.19 -8.49
CA VAL A 161 -10.74 3.55 -9.02
C VAL A 161 -9.81 3.59 -10.23
N MET A 162 -8.65 2.93 -10.18
CA MET A 162 -7.75 2.87 -11.33
C MET A 162 -8.39 2.16 -12.53
N GLY A 163 -9.13 1.08 -12.30
CA GLY A 163 -9.90 0.38 -13.33
C GLY A 163 -11.00 1.24 -13.96
N SER A 164 -11.62 2.15 -13.19
CA SER A 164 -12.66 3.06 -13.70
C SER A 164 -12.16 4.04 -14.77
N TYR A 165 -10.85 4.28 -14.85
CA TYR A 165 -10.24 5.14 -15.87
C TYR A 165 -9.87 4.40 -17.15
N ASN A 166 -9.97 3.07 -17.17
CA ASN A 166 -9.67 2.28 -18.35
C ASN A 166 -10.78 2.43 -19.39
N LYS A 167 -10.41 2.19 -20.66
CA LYS A 167 -11.41 1.95 -21.71
C LYS A 167 -12.18 0.68 -21.36
N THR A 168 -13.48 0.65 -21.64
CA THR A 168 -14.34 -0.52 -21.39
C THR A 168 -13.85 -1.78 -22.09
N SER A 169 -13.27 -1.64 -23.29
CA SER A 169 -12.69 -2.74 -24.08
C SER A 169 -11.24 -3.10 -23.72
N ASN A 170 -10.68 -2.52 -22.65
CA ASN A 170 -9.32 -2.83 -22.24
C ASN A 170 -9.22 -4.29 -21.77
N ASN A 171 -8.13 -4.98 -22.15
CA ASN A 171 -7.95 -6.39 -21.78
C ASN A 171 -7.48 -6.53 -20.32
N ILE A 172 -8.44 -6.37 -19.40
CA ILE A 172 -8.22 -6.47 -17.95
C ILE A 172 -7.73 -7.86 -17.52
N TYR A 173 -8.02 -8.90 -18.30
CA TYR A 173 -7.55 -10.26 -18.03
C TYR A 173 -6.02 -10.31 -18.12
N LYS A 174 -5.46 -9.84 -19.22
CA LYS A 174 -4.00 -9.75 -19.42
C LYS A 174 -3.33 -8.83 -18.41
N ASP A 175 -3.94 -7.66 -18.15
CA ASP A 175 -3.37 -6.68 -17.22
C ASP A 175 -3.32 -7.22 -15.79
N SER A 176 -4.35 -7.95 -15.34
CA SER A 176 -4.36 -8.57 -14.01
C SER A 176 -3.24 -9.60 -13.83
N LEU A 177 -2.95 -10.42 -14.85
CA LEU A 177 -1.87 -11.40 -14.81
C LEU A 177 -0.49 -10.72 -14.76
N TRP A 178 -0.28 -9.68 -15.58
CA TRP A 178 0.96 -8.91 -15.55
C TRP A 178 1.16 -8.20 -14.22
N LEU A 179 0.10 -7.62 -13.65
CA LEU A 179 0.15 -6.98 -12.35
C LEU A 179 0.60 -7.99 -11.27
N CYS A 180 0.01 -9.18 -11.25
CA CYS A 180 0.41 -10.26 -10.34
C CYS A 180 1.87 -10.70 -10.53
N ALA A 181 2.28 -10.92 -11.78
CA ALA A 181 3.63 -11.37 -12.10
C ALA A 181 4.70 -10.32 -11.75
N LEU A 182 4.46 -9.05 -12.10
CA LEU A 182 5.39 -7.96 -11.84
C LEU A 182 5.51 -7.69 -10.34
N ASN A 183 4.41 -7.56 -9.61
CA ASN A 183 4.45 -7.29 -8.17
C ASN A 183 5.20 -8.40 -7.39
N SER A 184 4.86 -9.67 -7.65
CA SER A 184 5.51 -10.81 -6.98
C SER A 184 6.97 -10.97 -7.42
N GLY A 185 7.24 -10.79 -8.72
CA GLY A 185 8.58 -10.85 -9.28
C GLY A 185 9.50 -9.78 -8.71
N THR A 186 9.02 -8.54 -8.59
CA THR A 186 9.75 -7.44 -7.97
C THR A 186 10.06 -7.73 -6.51
N SER A 187 9.09 -8.26 -5.75
CA SER A 187 9.28 -8.63 -4.34
C SER A 187 10.35 -9.73 -4.19
N PHE A 188 10.31 -10.74 -5.06
CA PHE A 188 11.30 -11.82 -5.07
C PHE A 188 12.71 -11.30 -5.39
N VAL A 189 12.85 -10.48 -6.45
CA VAL A 189 14.13 -9.87 -6.84
C VAL A 189 14.65 -8.91 -5.76
N ALA A 190 13.77 -8.13 -5.12
CA ALA A 190 14.14 -7.27 -4.01
C ALA A 190 14.67 -8.06 -2.81
N GLY A 191 14.14 -9.26 -2.55
CA GLY A 191 14.69 -10.19 -1.57
C GLY A 191 16.18 -10.47 -1.80
N PHE A 192 16.61 -10.73 -3.04
CA PHE A 192 18.05 -10.90 -3.33
C PHE A 192 18.86 -9.65 -3.02
N ALA A 193 18.37 -8.45 -3.37
CA ALA A 193 19.07 -7.20 -3.10
C ALA A 193 19.19 -6.92 -1.58
N VAL A 194 18.12 -7.16 -0.81
CA VAL A 194 18.12 -7.03 0.66
C VAL A 194 19.07 -8.04 1.29
N PHE A 195 18.85 -9.33 1.05
CA PHE A 195 19.57 -10.38 1.76
C PHE A 195 21.04 -10.47 1.37
N SER A 196 21.41 -10.14 0.13
CA SER A 196 22.83 -10.03 -0.23
C SER A 196 23.55 -8.91 0.54
N ALA A 197 22.88 -7.76 0.76
CA ALA A 197 23.42 -6.69 1.59
C ALA A 197 23.49 -7.09 3.08
N LEU A 198 22.47 -7.77 3.62
CA LEU A 198 22.49 -8.29 5.00
C LEU A 198 23.61 -9.32 5.19
N GLY A 199 23.81 -10.23 4.24
CA GLY A 199 24.92 -11.19 4.26
C GLY A 199 26.29 -10.51 4.26
N PHE A 200 26.43 -9.41 3.53
CA PHE A 200 27.65 -8.58 3.59
C PHE A 200 27.89 -7.97 4.97
N ILE A 201 26.85 -7.40 5.61
CA ILE A 201 26.97 -6.85 6.98
C ILE A 201 27.40 -7.96 7.95
N ALA A 202 26.71 -9.10 7.93
CA ALA A 202 27.00 -10.25 8.79
C ALA A 202 28.45 -10.73 8.63
N HIS A 203 28.90 -10.86 7.37
CA HIS A 203 30.26 -11.28 7.05
C HIS A 203 31.32 -10.28 7.53
N GLN A 204 31.09 -8.98 7.35
CA GLN A 204 32.04 -7.94 7.79
C GLN A 204 32.11 -7.81 9.31
N GLN A 205 31.01 -8.04 10.01
CA GLN A 205 30.96 -7.96 11.47
C GLN A 205 31.29 -9.29 12.17
N GLY A 206 31.40 -10.38 11.42
CA GLY A 206 31.65 -11.71 11.98
C GLY A 206 30.51 -12.21 12.86
N VAL A 207 29.27 -11.78 12.60
CA VAL A 207 28.07 -12.14 13.38
C VAL A 207 27.11 -13.00 12.55
N PRO A 208 26.28 -13.83 13.19
CA PRO A 208 25.17 -14.51 12.52
C PRO A 208 24.22 -13.53 11.81
N ILE A 209 23.63 -13.94 10.69
CA ILE A 209 22.79 -13.04 9.87
C ILE A 209 21.48 -12.64 10.57
N ASP A 210 20.93 -13.50 11.42
CA ASP A 210 19.74 -13.24 12.23
C ASP A 210 19.93 -12.07 13.21
N MET A 211 21.19 -11.76 13.59
CA MET A 211 21.51 -10.60 14.43
C MET A 211 21.49 -9.27 13.67
N VAL A 212 21.56 -9.30 12.33
CA VAL A 212 21.54 -8.10 11.48
C VAL A 212 20.22 -7.95 10.71
N THR A 213 19.33 -8.96 10.77
CA THR A 213 18.00 -8.86 10.18
C THR A 213 17.11 -7.96 11.02
N GLU A 214 16.74 -6.84 10.41
CA GLU A 214 15.79 -5.87 10.95
C GLU A 214 14.44 -6.01 10.25
N SER A 215 13.35 -5.65 10.95
CA SER A 215 12.00 -5.62 10.36
C SER A 215 11.43 -4.20 10.34
N GLY A 216 10.44 -3.99 9.47
CA GLY A 216 9.76 -2.71 9.33
C GLY A 216 10.73 -1.56 9.02
N PRO A 217 10.56 -0.38 9.66
CA PRO A 217 11.44 0.78 9.45
C PRO A 217 12.93 0.49 9.72
N GLY A 218 13.24 -0.43 10.64
CA GLY A 218 14.63 -0.77 11.00
C GLY A 218 15.44 -1.30 9.81
N LEU A 219 14.80 -2.06 8.92
CA LEU A 219 15.46 -2.56 7.72
C LEU A 219 15.95 -1.41 6.83
N ALA A 220 15.07 -0.44 6.58
CA ALA A 220 15.33 0.70 5.71
C ALA A 220 16.24 1.77 6.34
N PHE A 221 16.11 2.03 7.65
CA PHE A 221 16.78 3.15 8.31
C PHE A 221 17.93 2.76 9.23
N ILE A 222 18.17 1.45 9.44
CA ILE A 222 19.31 0.93 10.19
C ILE A 222 20.15 0.00 9.32
N ALA A 223 19.60 -1.12 8.86
CA ALA A 223 20.38 -2.14 8.16
C ALA A 223 20.96 -1.64 6.82
N TYR A 224 20.13 -1.02 5.97
CA TYR A 224 20.62 -0.49 4.69
C TYR A 224 21.65 0.65 4.83
N PRO A 225 21.44 1.67 5.68
CA PRO A 225 22.44 2.72 5.88
C PRO A 225 23.74 2.19 6.46
N GLN A 226 23.68 1.11 7.26
CA GLN A 226 24.86 0.38 7.74
C GLN A 226 25.61 -0.29 6.59
N ALA A 227 24.95 -1.04 5.72
CA ALA A 227 25.59 -1.58 4.52
C ALA A 227 26.21 -0.47 3.64
N ALA A 228 25.48 0.62 3.41
CA ALA A 228 25.94 1.75 2.62
C ALA A 228 27.20 2.40 3.19
N ALA A 229 27.27 2.58 4.51
CA ALA A 229 28.43 3.16 5.20
C ALA A 229 29.70 2.29 5.08
N MET A 230 29.55 0.97 4.94
CA MET A 230 30.66 0.01 4.82
C MET A 230 31.16 -0.16 3.37
N MET A 231 30.45 0.38 2.38
CA MET A 231 30.84 0.31 0.97
C MET A 231 31.70 1.50 0.55
N PRO A 232 32.63 1.33 -0.42
CA PRO A 232 33.31 2.46 -1.05
C PRO A 232 32.28 3.34 -1.77
N LEU A 233 32.54 4.66 -1.81
CA LEU A 233 31.59 5.67 -2.31
C LEU A 233 30.25 5.64 -1.55
N SER A 234 30.31 5.55 -0.22
CA SER A 234 29.14 5.34 0.66
C SER A 234 28.00 6.35 0.44
N GLN A 235 28.32 7.61 0.14
CA GLN A 235 27.34 8.64 -0.17
C GLN A 235 26.52 8.31 -1.42
N LEU A 236 27.15 7.78 -2.48
CA LEU A 236 26.45 7.40 -3.71
C LEU A 236 25.37 6.37 -3.40
N TRP A 237 25.73 5.30 -2.70
CA TRP A 237 24.79 4.22 -2.34
C TRP A 237 23.66 4.70 -1.43
N ALA A 238 23.97 5.56 -0.45
CA ALA A 238 22.96 6.16 0.42
C ALA A 238 21.98 7.04 -0.37
N VAL A 239 22.47 7.96 -1.19
CA VAL A 239 21.65 8.85 -2.02
C VAL A 239 20.75 8.03 -2.96
N CYS A 240 21.33 7.07 -3.66
CA CYS A 240 20.63 6.13 -4.54
C CYS A 240 19.48 5.42 -3.81
N PHE A 241 19.75 4.86 -2.63
CA PHE A 241 18.77 4.13 -1.83
C PHE A 241 17.64 5.02 -1.32
N PHE A 242 17.95 6.20 -0.76
CA PHE A 242 16.93 7.09 -0.23
C PHE A 242 16.09 7.77 -1.31
N ILE A 243 16.66 8.05 -2.50
CA ILE A 243 15.87 8.47 -3.66
C ILE A 243 14.89 7.35 -4.05
N MET A 244 15.33 6.10 -4.08
CA MET A 244 14.43 4.97 -4.36
C MET A 244 13.31 4.86 -3.32
N LEU A 245 13.60 4.97 -2.02
CA LEU A 245 12.56 4.95 -0.97
C LEU A 245 11.55 6.10 -1.11
N ILE A 246 12.02 7.31 -1.42
CA ILE A 246 11.15 8.46 -1.67
C ILE A 246 10.22 8.17 -2.87
N LEU A 247 10.77 7.65 -3.96
CA LEU A 247 9.99 7.36 -5.18
C LEU A 247 9.00 6.22 -4.98
N LEU A 248 9.36 5.17 -4.23
CA LEU A 248 8.44 4.11 -3.83
C LEU A 248 7.30 4.65 -2.94
N ALA A 249 7.60 5.58 -2.04
CA ALA A 249 6.56 6.20 -1.21
C ALA A 249 5.64 7.15 -1.99
N VAL A 250 6.07 7.65 -3.15
CA VAL A 250 5.22 8.47 -4.03
C VAL A 250 4.06 7.66 -4.64
N ASP A 251 4.13 6.32 -4.66
CA ASP A 251 2.99 5.50 -5.12
C ASP A 251 1.73 5.66 -4.25
N THR A 252 1.84 6.27 -3.06
CA THR A 252 0.70 6.77 -2.26
C THR A 252 -0.24 7.73 -3.00
N LEU A 253 0.20 8.29 -4.14
CA LEU A 253 -0.65 9.03 -5.07
C LEU A 253 -1.89 8.23 -5.48
N VAL A 254 -1.80 6.91 -5.62
CA VAL A 254 -2.95 6.07 -6.00
C VAL A 254 -4.01 6.09 -4.91
N SER A 255 -3.62 6.03 -3.63
CA SER A 255 -4.56 6.10 -2.51
C SER A 255 -5.22 7.49 -2.41
N LEU A 256 -4.45 8.57 -2.62
CA LEU A 256 -5.01 9.92 -2.65
C LEU A 256 -5.98 10.11 -3.83
N GLU A 257 -5.67 9.53 -5.00
CA GLU A 257 -6.57 9.56 -6.15
C GLU A 257 -7.85 8.79 -5.85
N THR A 258 -7.73 7.64 -5.18
CA THR A 258 -8.87 6.83 -4.75
C THR A 258 -9.85 7.65 -3.94
N ILE A 259 -9.38 8.29 -2.86
CA ILE A 259 -10.21 9.13 -1.98
C ILE A 259 -10.83 10.29 -2.77
N THR A 260 -10.01 10.99 -3.56
CA THR A 260 -10.43 12.17 -4.31
C THR A 260 -11.51 11.82 -5.33
N SER A 261 -11.34 10.75 -6.08
CA SER A 261 -12.26 10.31 -7.11
C SER A 261 -13.56 9.79 -6.51
N THR A 262 -13.50 9.03 -5.43
CA THR A 262 -14.71 8.63 -4.69
C THR A 262 -15.54 9.84 -4.24
N VAL A 263 -14.89 10.89 -3.69
CA VAL A 263 -15.61 12.11 -3.28
C VAL A 263 -16.20 12.85 -4.49
N ILE A 264 -15.47 12.93 -5.61
CA ILE A 264 -15.97 13.55 -6.84
C ILE A 264 -17.20 12.80 -7.39
N ASP A 265 -17.18 11.46 -7.33
CA ASP A 265 -18.27 10.63 -7.84
C ASP A 265 -19.50 10.65 -6.92
N MET A 266 -19.32 10.82 -5.60
CA MET A 266 -20.43 11.02 -4.67
C MET A 266 -21.09 12.40 -4.80
N PHE A 267 -20.33 13.45 -5.16
CA PHE A 267 -20.82 14.84 -5.23
C PHE A 267 -20.49 15.52 -6.57
N PRO A 268 -20.94 14.96 -7.72
CA PRO A 268 -20.46 15.38 -9.04
C PRO A 268 -20.82 16.82 -9.40
N HIS A 269 -22.00 17.30 -8.99
CA HIS A 269 -22.46 18.67 -9.30
C HIS A 269 -21.65 19.76 -8.56
N GLN A 270 -21.16 19.44 -7.36
CA GLN A 270 -20.35 20.34 -6.55
C GLN A 270 -18.88 20.28 -6.96
N MET A 271 -18.35 19.07 -7.20
CA MET A 271 -16.93 18.81 -7.34
C MET A 271 -16.38 18.94 -8.77
N ARG A 272 -17.20 18.72 -9.81
CA ARG A 272 -16.74 18.82 -11.23
C ARG A 272 -16.59 20.26 -11.74
N ARG A 273 -16.67 21.26 -10.87
CA ARG A 273 -16.43 22.67 -11.23
C ARG A 273 -14.93 22.96 -11.26
N PRO A 274 -14.47 23.96 -12.05
CA PRO A 274 -13.07 24.35 -12.09
C PRO A 274 -12.52 24.63 -10.68
N TRP A 275 -11.29 24.18 -10.41
CA TRP A 275 -10.55 24.39 -9.16
C TRP A 275 -11.07 23.68 -7.90
N ARG A 276 -12.28 23.09 -7.92
CA ARG A 276 -12.85 22.44 -6.72
C ARG A 276 -12.09 21.20 -6.31
N ARG A 277 -11.63 20.40 -7.26
CA ARG A 277 -10.78 19.24 -7.01
C ARG A 277 -9.46 19.66 -6.36
N GLU A 278 -8.79 20.66 -6.92
CA GLU A 278 -7.53 21.20 -6.40
C GLU A 278 -7.68 21.73 -4.97
N LEU A 279 -8.74 22.51 -4.71
CA LEU A 279 -9.01 23.06 -3.38
C LEU A 279 -9.36 21.98 -2.36
N PHE A 280 -10.15 20.98 -2.75
CA PHE A 280 -10.44 19.83 -1.89
C PHE A 280 -9.17 19.06 -1.55
N LEU A 281 -8.35 18.74 -2.55
CA LEU A 281 -7.07 18.08 -2.36
C LEU A 281 -6.15 18.87 -1.43
N LEU A 282 -6.06 20.19 -1.61
CA LEU A 282 -5.27 21.05 -0.75
C LEU A 282 -5.75 20.98 0.71
N PHE A 283 -7.06 21.13 0.93
CA PHE A 283 -7.66 21.05 2.27
C PHE A 283 -7.46 19.66 2.89
N PHE A 284 -7.62 18.60 2.11
CA PHE A 284 -7.44 17.22 2.55
C PHE A 284 -5.98 16.97 2.95
N CYS A 285 -5.02 17.23 2.06
CA CYS A 285 -3.59 17.09 2.34
C CYS A 285 -3.16 17.91 3.55
N PHE A 286 -3.62 19.16 3.67
CA PHE A 286 -3.32 20.01 4.82
C PHE A 286 -3.91 19.45 6.12
N SER A 287 -5.14 18.93 6.09
CA SER A 287 -5.77 18.32 7.26
C SER A 287 -5.03 17.06 7.72
N VAL A 288 -4.65 16.19 6.77
CA VAL A 288 -3.88 14.98 7.10
C VAL A 288 -2.46 15.32 7.58
N PHE A 289 -1.82 16.34 7.00
CA PHE A 289 -0.55 16.88 7.50
C PHE A 289 -0.64 17.29 8.97
N LEU A 290 -1.69 18.03 9.36
CA LEU A 290 -1.90 18.42 10.77
C LEU A 290 -2.10 17.20 11.68
N ILE A 291 -2.86 16.20 11.22
CA ILE A 291 -3.08 14.95 11.95
C ILE A 291 -1.77 14.14 12.12
N GLN A 292 -0.82 14.28 11.20
CA GLN A 292 0.47 13.59 11.26
C GLN A 292 1.53 14.30 12.09
N LEU A 293 1.35 15.57 12.47
CA LEU A 293 2.33 16.30 13.29
C LEU A 293 2.73 15.55 14.59
N PRO A 294 1.81 14.90 15.33
CA PRO A 294 2.19 14.10 16.51
C PRO A 294 3.19 12.97 16.20
N LEU A 295 3.20 12.40 14.98
CA LEU A 295 4.14 11.36 14.56
C LEU A 295 5.58 11.88 14.38
N THR A 296 5.76 13.20 14.33
CA THR A 296 7.08 13.86 14.24
C THR A 296 7.64 14.24 15.62
N THR A 297 6.99 13.84 16.70
CA THR A 297 7.47 14.06 18.06
C THR A 297 8.48 13.00 18.50
N GLU A 298 9.16 13.22 19.61
CA GLU A 298 10.08 12.26 20.23
C GLU A 298 9.38 10.93 20.59
N GLY A 299 8.11 10.96 20.99
CA GLY A 299 7.26 9.76 21.17
C GLY A 299 6.56 9.27 19.89
N GLY A 300 6.82 9.91 18.74
CA GLY A 300 6.11 9.68 17.48
C GLY A 300 6.28 8.27 16.91
N ILE A 301 7.42 7.61 17.17
CA ILE A 301 7.65 6.23 16.71
C ILE A 301 6.72 5.22 17.39
N TYR A 302 6.36 5.42 18.66
CA TYR A 302 5.41 4.54 19.36
C TYR A 302 3.99 4.73 18.83
N GLN A 303 3.62 5.97 18.48
CA GLN A 303 2.34 6.27 17.82
C GLN A 303 2.31 5.66 16.41
N PHE A 304 3.39 5.79 15.66
CA PHE A 304 3.56 5.17 14.35
C PHE A 304 3.36 3.65 14.45
N GLN A 305 4.04 2.98 15.38
CA GLN A 305 3.91 1.54 15.61
C GLN A 305 2.49 1.13 15.98
N LEU A 306 1.78 1.94 16.79
CA LEU A 306 0.39 1.67 17.15
C LEU A 306 -0.54 1.74 15.93
N ILE A 307 -0.39 2.77 15.10
CA ILE A 307 -1.17 2.94 13.87
C ILE A 307 -0.82 1.88 12.83
N ASP A 308 0.46 1.56 12.68
CA ASP A 308 0.96 0.54 11.76
C ASP A 308 0.41 -0.85 12.11
N TYR A 309 0.42 -1.19 13.41
CA TYR A 309 -0.06 -2.48 13.88
C TYR A 309 -1.59 -2.63 13.83
N TYR A 310 -2.36 -1.59 14.23
CA TYR A 310 -3.82 -1.69 14.36
C TYR A 310 -4.63 -1.03 13.25
N GLY A 311 -4.14 0.05 12.65
CA GLY A 311 -4.94 0.95 11.81
C GLY A 311 -5.53 0.25 10.59
N ALA A 312 -4.66 -0.20 9.69
CA ALA A 312 -5.03 -1.08 8.59
C ALA A 312 -4.40 -2.45 8.86
N ASN A 313 -4.84 -3.16 9.90
CA ASN A 313 -4.37 -4.52 10.19
C ASN A 313 -4.96 -5.52 9.17
N GLY A 314 -4.28 -6.64 8.94
CA GLY A 314 -4.68 -7.70 8.01
C GLY A 314 -6.11 -8.19 8.24
N ALA A 315 -6.58 -8.23 9.48
CA ALA A 315 -7.95 -8.60 9.82
C ALA A 315 -9.01 -7.70 9.13
N CYS A 316 -8.77 -6.38 9.08
CA CYS A 316 -9.69 -5.43 8.44
C CYS A 316 -9.77 -5.67 6.94
N LEU A 317 -8.62 -5.86 6.27
CA LEU A 317 -8.57 -6.16 4.85
C LEU A 317 -9.17 -7.52 4.51
N LEU A 318 -8.93 -8.53 5.35
CA LEU A 318 -9.52 -9.86 5.21
C LEU A 318 -11.05 -9.81 5.25
N PHE A 319 -11.62 -9.04 6.20
CA PHE A 319 -13.06 -8.85 6.28
C PHE A 319 -13.62 -8.10 5.07
N LEU A 320 -12.99 -7.00 4.65
CA LEU A 320 -13.45 -6.25 3.48
C LEU A 320 -13.34 -7.09 2.19
N CYS A 321 -12.26 -7.85 2.02
CA CYS A 321 -12.09 -8.75 0.88
C CYS A 321 -13.14 -9.88 0.88
N LEU A 322 -13.47 -10.43 2.06
CA LEU A 322 -14.56 -11.39 2.22
C LEU A 322 -15.91 -10.75 1.81
N ALA A 323 -16.20 -9.54 2.30
CA ALA A 323 -17.43 -8.82 1.98
C ALA A 323 -17.54 -8.51 0.47
N GLU A 324 -16.45 -8.08 -0.17
CA GLU A 324 -16.38 -7.85 -1.62
C GLU A 324 -16.58 -9.14 -2.41
N CYS A 325 -15.95 -10.25 -2.00
CA CYS A 325 -16.15 -11.55 -2.65
C CYS A 325 -17.62 -11.99 -2.56
N VAL A 326 -18.25 -11.84 -1.39
CA VAL A 326 -19.68 -12.15 -1.21
C VAL A 326 -20.55 -11.24 -2.08
N ALA A 327 -20.28 -9.94 -2.09
CA ALA A 327 -21.03 -8.98 -2.89
C ALA A 327 -20.94 -9.29 -4.39
N VAL A 328 -19.75 -9.53 -4.93
CA VAL A 328 -19.54 -9.77 -6.37
C VAL A 328 -20.00 -11.17 -6.79
N SER A 329 -19.62 -12.22 -6.06
CA SER A 329 -19.79 -13.59 -6.54
C SER A 329 -21.10 -14.26 -6.10
N TRP A 330 -21.71 -13.79 -5.02
CA TRP A 330 -22.98 -14.33 -4.49
C TRP A 330 -24.13 -13.36 -4.65
N ALA A 331 -23.95 -12.08 -4.30
CA ALA A 331 -25.04 -11.11 -4.40
C ALA A 331 -25.30 -10.67 -5.85
N PHE A 332 -24.28 -10.12 -6.50
CA PHE A 332 -24.31 -9.86 -7.93
C PHE A 332 -24.27 -11.16 -8.73
N GLY A 333 -23.48 -12.15 -8.31
CA GLY A 333 -23.48 -13.49 -8.90
C GLY A 333 -22.35 -13.70 -9.89
N ALA A 334 -21.55 -14.74 -9.65
CA ALA A 334 -20.33 -15.01 -10.41
C ALA A 334 -20.56 -15.23 -11.91
N ASP A 335 -21.71 -15.80 -12.31
CA ASP A 335 -22.05 -15.97 -13.72
C ASP A 335 -22.27 -14.63 -14.43
N ARG A 336 -23.05 -13.73 -13.81
CA ARG A 336 -23.26 -12.37 -14.33
C ARG A 336 -21.96 -11.58 -14.40
N MET A 337 -21.04 -11.78 -13.46
CA MET A 337 -19.70 -11.18 -13.52
C MET A 337 -18.89 -11.72 -14.71
N CYS A 338 -18.94 -13.03 -14.96
CA CYS A 338 -18.30 -13.62 -16.14
C CYS A 338 -18.90 -13.09 -17.44
N ASP A 339 -20.22 -12.96 -17.53
CA ASP A 339 -20.94 -12.39 -18.68
C ASP A 339 -20.50 -10.95 -18.94
N ALA A 340 -20.45 -10.11 -17.90
CA ALA A 340 -20.01 -8.72 -18.00
C ALA A 340 -18.55 -8.59 -18.49
N ILE A 341 -17.65 -9.44 -18.01
CA ILE A 341 -16.25 -9.45 -18.47
C ILE A 341 -16.14 -9.93 -19.93
N GLU A 342 -16.90 -10.97 -20.29
CA GLU A 342 -16.96 -11.48 -21.66
C GLU A 342 -17.44 -10.40 -22.64
N GLU A 343 -18.44 -9.63 -22.23
CA GLU A 343 -18.96 -8.51 -23.01
C GLU A 343 -17.94 -7.37 -23.16
N MET A 344 -17.18 -7.06 -22.10
CA MET A 344 -16.16 -6.02 -22.13
C MET A 344 -14.95 -6.40 -22.99
N VAL A 345 -14.43 -7.62 -22.84
CA VAL A 345 -13.12 -8.03 -23.39
C VAL A 345 -13.25 -8.99 -24.59
N GLY A 346 -14.44 -9.54 -24.83
CA GLY A 346 -14.68 -10.60 -25.81
C GLY A 346 -14.20 -11.99 -25.36
N GLN A 347 -13.77 -12.14 -24.10
CA GLN A 347 -13.24 -13.38 -23.54
C GLN A 347 -13.86 -13.66 -22.18
N ARG A 348 -14.56 -14.80 -22.07
CA ARG A 348 -15.12 -15.24 -20.80
C ARG A 348 -14.02 -15.70 -19.83
N PRO A 349 -14.03 -15.27 -18.55
CA PRO A 349 -13.12 -15.80 -17.56
C PRO A 349 -13.23 -17.32 -17.44
N CYS A 350 -12.10 -18.00 -17.26
CA CYS A 350 -12.09 -19.45 -17.10
C CYS A 350 -12.70 -19.88 -15.75
N LEU A 351 -13.02 -21.18 -15.64
CA LEU A 351 -13.66 -21.74 -14.44
C LEU A 351 -12.86 -21.49 -13.15
N LEU A 352 -11.53 -21.41 -13.25
CA LEU A 352 -10.67 -21.15 -12.08
C LEU A 352 -10.99 -19.79 -11.44
N PHE A 353 -11.12 -18.71 -12.22
CA PHE A 353 -11.49 -17.40 -11.67
C PHE A 353 -12.85 -17.44 -10.99
N LYS A 354 -13.83 -18.10 -11.62
CA LYS A 354 -15.17 -18.28 -11.05
C LYS A 354 -15.12 -19.02 -9.71
N LEU A 355 -14.36 -20.11 -9.62
CA LEU A 355 -14.18 -20.87 -8.37
C LEU A 355 -13.41 -20.08 -7.31
N CYS A 356 -12.41 -19.30 -7.71
CA CYS A 356 -11.66 -18.43 -6.82
C CYS A 356 -12.57 -17.39 -6.17
N TRP A 357 -13.31 -16.61 -6.97
CA TRP A 357 -14.19 -15.57 -6.46
C TRP A 357 -15.32 -16.11 -5.59
N ARG A 358 -15.90 -17.26 -5.98
CA ARG A 358 -17.08 -17.79 -5.31
C ARG A 358 -16.78 -18.61 -4.06
N TYR A 359 -15.67 -19.34 -4.03
CA TYR A 359 -15.39 -20.31 -2.97
C TYR A 359 -14.00 -20.16 -2.36
N ILE A 360 -12.93 -20.17 -3.16
CA ILE A 360 -11.56 -20.30 -2.61
C ILE A 360 -11.14 -19.02 -1.87
N SER A 361 -11.22 -17.86 -2.51
CA SER A 361 -10.86 -16.58 -1.91
C SER A 361 -11.69 -16.25 -0.65
N PRO A 362 -13.04 -16.33 -0.67
CA PRO A 362 -13.81 -16.06 0.54
C PRO A 362 -13.54 -17.07 1.66
N LEU A 363 -13.29 -18.35 1.35
CA LEU A 363 -12.95 -19.35 2.38
C LEU A 363 -11.59 -19.04 3.02
N ILE A 364 -10.55 -18.74 2.22
CA ILE A 364 -9.23 -18.37 2.74
C ILE A 364 -9.34 -17.10 3.58
N CYS A 365 -10.06 -16.08 3.10
CA CYS A 365 -10.26 -14.84 3.84
C CYS A 365 -10.98 -15.09 5.17
N LEU A 366 -12.03 -15.91 5.19
CA LEU A 366 -12.79 -16.26 6.39
C LEU A 366 -11.92 -17.02 7.41
N VAL A 367 -11.17 -18.03 6.97
CA VAL A 367 -10.30 -18.81 7.85
C VAL A 367 -9.21 -17.92 8.44
N CYS A 368 -8.51 -17.14 7.62
CA CYS A 368 -7.46 -16.23 8.10
C CYS A 368 -8.05 -15.13 9.01
N PHE A 369 -9.24 -14.63 8.71
CA PHE A 369 -9.93 -13.65 9.55
C PHE A 369 -10.19 -14.23 10.93
N ILE A 370 -10.79 -15.42 11.04
CA ILE A 370 -11.04 -16.08 12.33
C ILE A 370 -9.74 -16.33 13.08
N CYS A 371 -8.72 -16.88 12.40
CA CYS A 371 -7.43 -17.19 13.03
C CYS A 371 -6.69 -15.93 13.52
N SER A 372 -6.86 -14.79 12.84
CA SER A 372 -6.26 -13.51 13.28
C SER A 372 -6.73 -13.03 14.65
N PHE A 373 -7.93 -13.44 15.10
CA PHE A 373 -8.40 -13.18 16.46
C PHE A 373 -7.97 -14.26 17.46
N LEU A 374 -7.87 -15.52 17.03
CA LEU A 374 -7.50 -16.63 17.91
C LEU A 374 -6.04 -16.56 18.34
N ASP A 375 -5.14 -16.22 17.41
CA ASP A 375 -3.70 -16.11 17.67
C ASP A 375 -3.25 -14.66 17.85
N TYR A 376 -4.14 -13.79 18.34
CA TYR A 376 -3.80 -12.39 18.59
C TYR A 376 -2.64 -12.27 19.58
N GLN A 377 -1.60 -11.54 19.18
CA GLN A 377 -0.49 -11.16 20.04
C GLN A 377 -0.57 -9.67 20.33
N PRO A 378 -0.47 -9.21 21.59
CA PRO A 378 -0.49 -7.79 21.88
C PRO A 378 0.73 -7.10 21.27
N LEU A 379 0.53 -5.88 20.76
CA LEU A 379 1.64 -5.04 20.30
C LEU A 379 2.66 -4.83 21.43
N THR A 380 3.89 -5.24 21.18
CA THR A 380 5.07 -4.94 21.99
C THR A 380 6.10 -4.23 21.13
N SER A 381 6.75 -3.21 21.66
CA SER A 381 7.81 -2.55 20.91
C SER A 381 9.11 -3.36 20.94
N LYS A 382 9.93 -3.21 19.90
CA LYS A 382 11.25 -3.88 19.80
C LYS A 382 12.18 -3.55 20.97
N TRP A 383 11.99 -2.40 21.60
CA TRP A 383 12.81 -1.93 22.72
C TRP A 383 12.32 -2.42 24.10
N GLY A 384 11.45 -3.44 24.15
CA GLY A 384 10.91 -3.97 25.40
C GLY A 384 9.84 -3.08 26.06
N TYR A 385 9.40 -2.02 25.37
CA TYR A 385 8.32 -1.16 25.82
C TYR A 385 6.96 -1.85 25.65
N VAL A 386 6.18 -1.84 26.73
CA VAL A 386 4.82 -2.38 26.80
C VAL A 386 3.83 -1.23 26.76
N TYR A 387 2.86 -1.30 25.84
CA TYR A 387 1.89 -0.22 25.66
C TYR A 387 0.88 -0.18 26.81
N PRO A 388 0.40 1.02 27.19
CA PRO A 388 -0.63 1.16 28.21
C PRO A 388 -1.98 0.62 27.72
N ALA A 389 -2.84 0.19 28.65
CA ALA A 389 -4.12 -0.42 28.34
C ALA A 389 -5.04 0.43 27.44
N TRP A 390 -5.03 1.76 27.61
CA TRP A 390 -5.80 2.67 26.77
C TRP A 390 -5.34 2.66 25.31
N ALA A 391 -4.05 2.42 25.05
CA ALA A 391 -3.50 2.37 23.70
C ALA A 391 -3.96 1.12 22.96
N TYR A 392 -4.08 -0.02 23.66
CA TYR A 392 -4.70 -1.22 23.10
C TYR A 392 -6.18 -0.99 22.78
N GLY A 393 -6.92 -0.33 23.68
CA GLY A 393 -8.33 0.04 23.42
C GLY A 393 -8.48 0.95 22.19
N LEU A 394 -7.62 1.95 22.06
CA LEU A 394 -7.54 2.82 20.89
C LEU A 394 -7.19 2.03 19.61
N GLY A 395 -6.22 1.11 19.70
CA GLY A 395 -5.85 0.21 18.62
C GLY A 395 -7.03 -0.60 18.10
N TRP A 396 -7.75 -1.27 18.99
CA TRP A 396 -8.95 -2.04 18.62
C TRP A 396 -10.07 -1.16 18.06
N ALA A 397 -10.25 0.04 18.58
CA ALA A 397 -11.20 1.00 18.01
C ALA A 397 -10.83 1.39 16.57
N MET A 398 -9.54 1.62 16.29
CA MET A 398 -9.06 1.88 14.92
C MET A 398 -9.31 0.68 14.01
N ALA A 399 -8.94 -0.53 14.43
CA ALA A 399 -9.13 -1.75 13.64
C ALA A 399 -10.62 -1.97 13.30
N LEU A 400 -11.49 -1.93 14.32
CA LEU A 400 -12.92 -2.20 14.15
C LEU A 400 -13.66 -1.10 13.41
N SER A 401 -13.12 0.13 13.35
CA SER A 401 -13.79 1.27 12.70
C SER A 401 -14.17 0.99 11.24
N SER A 402 -13.28 0.33 10.49
CA SER A 402 -13.51 -0.02 9.08
C SER A 402 -14.47 -1.21 8.92
N ILE A 403 -14.34 -2.22 9.79
CA ILE A 403 -15.14 -3.45 9.77
C ILE A 403 -16.61 -3.14 10.06
N VAL A 404 -16.87 -2.33 11.08
CA VAL A 404 -18.23 -2.05 11.58
C VAL A 404 -19.03 -1.14 10.65
N VAL A 405 -18.37 -0.34 9.81
CA VAL A 405 -19.05 0.52 8.81
C VAL A 405 -19.87 -0.31 7.82
N VAL A 406 -19.39 -1.48 7.39
CA VAL A 406 -20.11 -2.34 6.43
C VAL A 406 -21.48 -2.81 6.97
N PRO A 407 -21.59 -3.47 8.14
CA PRO A 407 -22.87 -3.87 8.70
C PRO A 407 -23.74 -2.68 9.11
N ILE A 408 -23.15 -1.59 9.63
CA ILE A 408 -23.93 -0.37 9.95
C ILE A 408 -24.60 0.18 8.69
N CYS A 409 -23.85 0.35 7.60
CA CYS A 409 -24.40 0.80 6.32
C CYS A 409 -25.50 -0.13 5.80
N GLY A 410 -25.29 -1.45 5.92
CA GLY A 410 -26.30 -2.45 5.57
C GLY A 410 -27.60 -2.29 6.35
N VAL A 411 -27.51 -2.18 7.68
CA VAL A 411 -28.67 -1.99 8.57
C VAL A 411 -29.35 -0.66 8.28
N CYS A 412 -28.60 0.44 8.19
CA CYS A 412 -29.14 1.76 7.88
C CYS A 412 -29.91 1.76 6.55
N LYS A 413 -29.37 1.13 5.49
CA LYS A 413 -30.06 1.01 4.20
C LYS A 413 -31.35 0.21 4.33
N VAL A 414 -31.33 -0.93 5.03
CA VAL A 414 -32.55 -1.72 5.30
C VAL A 414 -33.58 -0.90 6.08
N CYS A 415 -33.17 -0.09 7.05
CA CYS A 415 -34.09 0.75 7.83
C CYS A 415 -34.76 1.85 6.99
N VAL A 416 -34.02 2.47 6.07
CA VAL A 416 -34.49 3.59 5.24
C VAL A 416 -35.34 3.13 4.05
N THR A 417 -35.06 1.94 3.47
CA THR A 417 -35.84 1.44 2.34
C THR A 417 -37.28 1.13 2.76
N GLU A 418 -38.25 1.63 2.00
CA GLU A 418 -39.67 1.40 2.26
C GLU A 418 -40.11 -0.04 1.89
N GLY A 419 -41.22 -0.48 2.49
CA GLY A 419 -41.81 -1.81 2.22
C GLY A 419 -41.57 -2.84 3.34
N SER A 420 -41.94 -4.08 3.07
CA SER A 420 -41.70 -5.23 3.97
C SER A 420 -40.23 -5.68 3.95
N LEU A 421 -39.76 -6.39 4.99
CA LEU A 421 -38.37 -6.87 5.05
C LEU A 421 -37.93 -7.64 3.79
N ARG A 422 -38.80 -8.49 3.25
CA ARG A 422 -38.51 -9.26 2.02
C ARG A 422 -38.37 -8.35 0.80
N GLN A 423 -39.23 -7.33 0.66
CA GLN A 423 -39.13 -6.36 -0.42
C GLN A 423 -37.87 -5.50 -0.29
N ARG A 424 -37.58 -5.00 0.91
CA ARG A 424 -36.37 -4.21 1.20
C ARG A 424 -35.11 -4.96 0.81
N LEU A 425 -34.99 -6.22 1.27
CA LEU A 425 -33.86 -7.08 0.93
C LEU A 425 -33.79 -7.34 -0.56
N SER A 426 -34.92 -7.64 -1.23
CA SER A 426 -34.94 -7.85 -2.68
C SER A 426 -34.50 -6.62 -3.46
N VAL A 427 -34.89 -5.42 -3.04
CA VAL A 427 -34.49 -4.17 -3.70
C VAL A 427 -33.00 -3.90 -3.51
N LEU A 428 -32.49 -4.08 -2.29
CA LEU A 428 -31.08 -3.82 -1.97
C LEU A 428 -30.11 -4.86 -2.57
N TRP A 429 -30.60 -6.06 -2.87
CA TRP A 429 -29.82 -7.15 -3.48
C TRP A 429 -29.78 -7.07 -5.01
N CYS A 430 -30.60 -6.21 -5.62
CA CYS A 430 -30.62 -5.99 -7.05
C CYS A 430 -29.68 -4.84 -7.44
N PRO A 431 -28.89 -4.99 -8.52
CA PRO A 431 -28.07 -3.89 -9.02
C PRO A 431 -28.96 -2.73 -9.50
N ALA A 432 -28.51 -1.50 -9.27
CA ALA A 432 -29.25 -0.29 -9.68
C ALA A 432 -29.37 -0.17 -11.21
N VAL A 433 -28.35 -0.65 -11.93
CA VAL A 433 -28.31 -0.79 -13.38
C VAL A 433 -27.69 -2.16 -13.66
N ASP A 434 -28.39 -3.00 -14.44
CA ASP A 434 -27.85 -4.30 -14.85
C ASP A 434 -27.11 -4.12 -16.18
N PRO A 435 -25.76 -4.19 -16.18
CA PRO A 435 -24.95 -3.86 -17.35
C PRO A 435 -25.23 -4.77 -18.54
N VAL A 436 -25.58 -6.04 -18.28
CA VAL A 436 -25.92 -7.02 -19.31
C VAL A 436 -27.25 -6.65 -19.98
N SER A 437 -28.22 -6.17 -19.18
CA SER A 437 -29.53 -5.77 -19.70
C SER A 437 -29.50 -4.44 -20.45
N GLU A 438 -28.61 -3.52 -20.06
CA GLU A 438 -28.51 -2.19 -20.66
C GLU A 438 -27.89 -2.26 -22.06
N ASN A 439 -26.84 -3.07 -22.24
CA ASN A 439 -26.26 -3.29 -23.56
C ASN A 439 -27.13 -4.16 -24.46
N GLN A 440 -27.87 -5.14 -23.92
CA GLN A 440 -28.90 -5.84 -24.70
C GLN A 440 -29.95 -4.86 -25.23
N ARG A 441 -30.42 -3.91 -24.40
CA ARG A 441 -31.33 -2.84 -24.86
C ARG A 441 -30.67 -1.93 -25.89
N GLN A 442 -29.40 -1.54 -25.73
CA GLN A 442 -28.70 -0.70 -26.71
C GLN A 442 -28.47 -1.43 -28.05
N THR A 443 -28.18 -2.73 -28.00
CA THR A 443 -28.00 -3.60 -29.17
C THR A 443 -29.33 -3.83 -29.87
N GLU A 444 -30.42 -4.07 -29.14
CA GLU A 444 -31.76 -4.13 -29.70
C GLU A 444 -32.17 -2.81 -30.34
N THR A 445 -31.90 -1.67 -29.68
CA THR A 445 -32.25 -0.33 -30.20
C THR A 445 -31.46 0.02 -31.47
N SER A 446 -30.19 -0.40 -31.55
CA SER A 446 -29.33 -0.20 -32.73
C SER A 446 -29.69 -1.15 -33.88
N ILE A 447 -30.06 -2.41 -33.61
CA ILE A 447 -30.61 -3.34 -34.62
C ILE A 447 -31.95 -2.84 -35.17
N VAL A 448 -32.83 -2.33 -34.30
CA VAL A 448 -34.10 -1.73 -34.71
C VAL A 448 -33.85 -0.49 -35.58
N SER A 449 -32.95 0.40 -35.18
CA SER A 449 -32.58 1.59 -35.98
C SER A 449 -31.93 1.22 -37.33
N SER A 450 -31.10 0.18 -37.37
CA SER A 450 -30.52 -0.35 -38.61
C SER A 450 -31.60 -0.91 -39.55
N LYS A 451 -32.61 -1.62 -39.02
CA LYS A 451 -33.74 -2.13 -39.83
C LYS A 451 -34.57 -1.00 -40.44
N TYR A 452 -34.83 0.07 -39.68
CA TYR A 452 -35.53 1.25 -40.19
C TYR A 452 -34.77 2.01 -41.28
N LEU A 453 -33.43 1.98 -41.27
CA LEU A 453 -32.59 2.55 -42.32
C LEU A 453 -32.54 1.69 -43.60
N THR A 454 -32.71 0.37 -43.50
CA THR A 454 -32.78 -0.53 -44.66
C THR A 454 -34.17 -0.65 -45.29
N ASP A 455 -35.23 -0.33 -44.55
CA ASP A 455 -36.63 -0.44 -45.03
C ASP A 455 -37.22 0.89 -45.56
N GLN A 456 -36.41 1.96 -45.71
CA GLN A 456 -36.86 3.15 -46.42
C GLN A 456 -36.82 2.91 -47.94
N PRO A 457 -37.96 3.07 -48.66
CA PRO A 457 -37.94 3.02 -50.11
C PRO A 457 -37.08 4.17 -50.65
N LEU A 458 -36.12 3.84 -51.52
CA LEU A 458 -35.36 4.81 -52.32
C LEU A 458 -36.33 5.74 -53.06
N VAL A 459 -36.55 6.94 -52.52
CA VAL A 459 -37.20 8.03 -53.25
C VAL A 459 -36.20 8.52 -54.31
N PRO A 460 -36.55 8.56 -55.60
CA PRO A 460 -35.66 9.12 -56.60
C PRO A 460 -35.56 10.63 -56.37
N MET A 461 -34.37 11.12 -56.02
CA MET A 461 -34.07 12.55 -56.00
C MET A 461 -34.14 13.08 -57.44
N LEU A 462 -35.25 13.75 -57.76
CA LEU A 462 -35.37 14.62 -58.94
C LEU A 462 -34.50 15.87 -58.73
N LEU A 463 -33.57 16.07 -59.66
CA LEU A 463 -32.92 17.34 -59.95
C LEU A 463 -33.94 18.48 -60.07
N ASN A 464 -33.72 19.61 -59.39
CA ASN A 464 -33.88 20.94 -59.98
C ASN A 464 -33.41 22.08 -59.04
N HIS A 465 -32.65 22.98 -59.67
CA HIS A 465 -32.17 24.32 -59.30
C HIS A 465 -31.03 24.48 -58.28
#